data_AF-A0A6V2BB65-F1
#
_entry.id   AF-A0A6V2BB65-F1
#
_cell.length_a   1.000
_cell.length_b   1.000
_cell.length_c   1.000
_cell.angle_alpha   90.00
_cell.angle_beta   90.00
_cell.angle_gamma   90.00
#
_symmetry.space_group_name_H-M   'P 1'
#
loop_
_entity.id
_entity.type
_entity.pdbx_description
1 polymer ?
#
loop_
_entity_poly.entity_id
_entity_poly.type
_entity_poly.pdbx_seq_one_letter_code
_entity_poly.pdbx_strand_id
1 'polypeptide(L)'
;MCGATVQSMNHVVAMSHTEFNEETQQLEVIDVTETRTTGFVIHAMIAATIGLLPLLSFLPTPVVAGIFLFLGKKLMNGNSFLGRIVDGISETRRLPDDHPIRCLGRKKMNIFTGAQFGCLLALWGFKQCAVTAIFFPSVIGMLMAIRAFVLPRFFTEEDFVALGDPSP
;
A
#
# COMPACT_ATOMS: atom_id res chain seq x y z
N MET A 1 -10.99 17.58 9.44
CA MET A 1 -10.53 16.17 9.38
C MET A 1 -10.23 15.83 7.93
N CYS A 2 -9.15 15.10 7.66
CA CYS A 2 -8.84 14.54 6.36
C CYS A 2 -8.97 13.00 6.42
N GLY A 3 -9.11 12.33 5.27
CA GLY A 3 -9.15 10.88 5.21
C GLY A 3 -7.83 10.26 5.70
N ALA A 4 -7.93 9.23 6.56
CA ALA A 4 -6.77 8.56 7.14
C ALA A 4 -6.53 7.22 6.43
N THR A 5 -5.72 7.20 5.38
CA THR A 5 -5.51 6.03 4.50
C THR A 5 -5.20 4.74 5.25
N VAL A 6 -4.26 4.80 6.21
CA VAL A 6 -3.84 3.64 7.02
C VAL A 6 -5.01 3.10 7.87
N GLN A 7 -5.78 3.99 8.49
CA GLN A 7 -6.89 3.60 9.35
C GLN A 7 -8.08 3.09 8.53
N SER A 8 -8.42 3.76 7.43
CA SER A 8 -9.47 3.35 6.50
C SER A 8 -9.21 1.96 5.93
N MET A 9 -7.99 1.70 5.45
CA MET A 9 -7.63 0.39 4.91
C MET A 9 -7.69 -0.71 5.98
N ASN A 10 -7.20 -0.44 7.20
CA ASN A 10 -7.29 -1.42 8.29
C ASN A 10 -8.73 -1.70 8.72
N HIS A 11 -9.60 -0.69 8.67
CA HIS A 11 -11.04 -0.87 8.94
C HIS A 11 -11.70 -1.73 7.87
N VAL A 12 -11.43 -1.48 6.59
CA VAL A 12 -11.92 -2.32 5.48
C VAL A 12 -11.46 -3.77 5.63
N VAL A 13 -10.18 -4.00 5.92
CA VAL A 13 -9.65 -5.35 6.13
C VAL A 13 -10.20 -6.01 7.40
N ALA A 14 -10.65 -5.24 8.39
CA ALA A 14 -11.34 -5.81 9.55
C ALA A 14 -12.77 -6.26 9.22
N MET A 15 -13.40 -5.68 8.19
CA MET A 15 -14.74 -6.02 7.71
C MET A 15 -14.74 -7.00 6.54
N SER A 16 -13.56 -7.44 6.07
CA SER A 16 -13.43 -8.38 4.95
C SER A 16 -13.53 -9.82 5.44
N HIS A 17 -14.36 -10.61 4.76
CA HIS A 17 -14.42 -12.06 4.90
C HIS A 17 -13.46 -12.72 3.92
N THR A 18 -12.53 -13.50 4.45
CA THR A 18 -11.54 -14.25 3.67
C THR A 18 -11.82 -15.74 3.78
N GLU A 19 -11.88 -16.43 2.65
CA GLU A 19 -11.93 -17.89 2.62
C GLU A 19 -10.70 -18.44 1.89
N PHE A 20 -10.35 -19.68 2.21
CA PHE A 20 -9.25 -20.38 1.56
C PHE A 20 -9.77 -21.05 0.31
N ASN A 21 -9.27 -20.63 -0.85
CA ASN A 21 -9.59 -21.26 -2.12
C ASN A 21 -8.62 -22.44 -2.32
N GLU A 22 -9.17 -23.65 -2.37
CA GLU A 22 -8.39 -24.89 -2.52
C GLU A 22 -7.75 -25.03 -3.90
N GLU A 23 -8.31 -24.43 -4.95
CA GLU A 23 -7.76 -24.50 -6.31
C GLU A 23 -6.58 -23.56 -6.48
N THR A 24 -6.68 -22.33 -5.97
CA THR A 24 -5.60 -21.33 -6.05
C THR A 24 -4.59 -21.46 -4.90
N GLN A 25 -4.90 -22.26 -3.87
CA GLN A 25 -4.12 -22.41 -2.63
C GLN A 25 -3.84 -21.06 -1.95
N GLN A 26 -4.76 -20.11 -2.10
CA GLN A 26 -4.63 -18.73 -1.62
C GLN A 26 -5.86 -18.30 -0.83
N LEU A 27 -5.67 -17.36 0.09
CA LEU A 27 -6.76 -16.72 0.82
C LEU A 27 -7.34 -15.61 -0.06
N GLU A 28 -8.61 -15.75 -0.43
CA GLU A 28 -9.33 -14.80 -1.27
C GLU A 28 -10.36 -14.04 -0.45
N VAL A 29 -10.45 -12.73 -0.69
CA VAL A 29 -11.47 -11.88 -0.08
C VAL A 29 -12.77 -12.09 -0.85
N ILE A 30 -13.78 -12.67 -0.22
CA ILE A 30 -15.08 -12.94 -0.85
C ILE A 30 -15.97 -11.72 -0.77
N ASP A 31 -16.11 -11.14 0.42
CA ASP A 31 -17.02 -10.04 0.66
C ASP A 31 -16.48 -9.08 1.71
N VAL A 32 -16.94 -7.83 1.66
CA VAL A 32 -16.60 -6.78 2.61
C VAL A 32 -17.88 -6.20 3.17
N THR A 33 -18.10 -6.37 4.48
CA THR A 33 -19.32 -5.86 5.10
C THR A 33 -19.24 -4.35 5.27
N GLU A 34 -20.06 -3.62 4.53
CA GLU A 34 -20.18 -2.17 4.71
C GLU A 34 -21.01 -1.84 5.95
N THR A 35 -20.42 -1.12 6.91
CA THR A 35 -21.09 -0.76 8.16
C THR A 35 -21.02 0.74 8.42
N ARG A 36 -22.19 1.37 8.65
CA ARG A 36 -22.28 2.79 9.06
C ARG A 36 -22.14 2.96 10.57
N THR A 37 -22.56 1.94 11.33
CA THR A 37 -22.60 1.96 12.78
C THR A 37 -21.22 1.85 13.40
N THR A 38 -20.30 1.10 12.78
CA THR A 38 -18.95 0.89 13.34
C THR A 38 -18.17 2.19 13.41
N GLY A 39 -18.24 3.03 12.37
CA GLY A 39 -17.63 4.36 12.36
C GLY A 39 -18.18 5.24 13.49
N PHE A 40 -19.49 5.25 13.70
CA PHE A 40 -20.11 6.00 14.80
C PHE A 40 -19.65 5.49 16.18
N VAL A 41 -19.65 4.18 16.39
CA VAL A 41 -19.22 3.55 17.66
C VAL A 41 -17.75 3.84 17.94
N ILE A 42 -16.87 3.79 16.94
CA ILE A 42 -15.45 4.12 17.11
C ILE A 42 -15.29 5.57 17.58
N HIS A 43 -15.98 6.53 16.97
CA HIS A 43 -15.90 7.94 17.38
C HIS A 43 -16.52 8.18 18.76
N ALA A 44 -17.62 7.51 19.08
CA ALA A 44 -18.22 7.57 20.42
C ALA A 44 -17.27 7.00 21.49
N MET A 45 -16.59 5.89 21.19
CA MET A 45 -15.58 5.31 22.08
C MET A 45 -14.37 6.23 22.25
N ILE A 46 -13.88 6.86 21.18
CA ILE A 46 -12.83 7.87 21.25
C ILE A 46 -13.25 9.02 22.18
N ALA A 47 -14.48 9.53 22.06
CA ALA A 47 -14.99 10.56 22.97
C ALA A 47 -15.07 10.08 24.43
N ALA A 48 -15.52 8.84 24.65
CA ALA A 48 -15.59 8.24 25.98
C ALA A 48 -14.21 8.06 26.64
N THR A 49 -13.12 7.97 25.86
CA THR A 49 -11.77 7.84 26.43
C THR A 49 -11.40 9.01 27.34
N ILE A 50 -11.99 10.20 27.18
CA ILE A 50 -11.77 11.38 28.04
C ILE A 50 -12.01 11.03 29.52
N GLY A 51 -13.05 10.24 29.82
CA GLY A 51 -13.36 9.79 31.18
C GLY A 51 -12.50 8.61 31.68
N LEU A 52 -11.79 7.93 30.76
CA LEU A 52 -10.96 6.75 31.02
C LEU A 52 -9.45 7.07 30.96
N LEU A 53 -9.07 8.34 30.79
CA LEU A 53 -7.67 8.81 30.77
C LEU A 53 -6.79 8.23 31.89
N PRO A 54 -7.20 8.20 33.18
CA PRO A 54 -6.35 7.65 34.25
C PRO A 54 -6.09 6.15 34.10
N LEU A 55 -6.98 5.40 33.43
CA LEU A 55 -6.74 4.00 33.10
C LEU A 55 -5.82 3.89 31.87
N LEU A 56 -6.04 4.73 30.85
CA LEU A 56 -5.22 4.76 29.64
C LEU A 56 -3.77 5.17 29.92
N SER A 57 -3.48 5.96 30.96
CA SER A 57 -2.10 6.32 31.33
C SER A 57 -1.25 5.14 31.80
N PHE A 58 -1.86 4.01 32.16
CA PHE A 58 -1.11 2.79 32.46
C PHE A 58 -0.62 2.05 31.21
N LEU A 59 -1.15 2.37 30.02
CA LEU A 59 -0.69 1.75 28.78
C LEU A 59 0.71 2.26 28.43
N PRO A 60 1.73 1.38 28.39
CA PRO A 60 3.07 1.80 28.01
C PRO A 60 3.09 2.24 26.54
N THR A 61 3.67 3.40 26.26
CA THR A 61 3.92 3.89 24.89
C THR A 61 4.55 2.84 23.95
N PRO A 62 5.48 1.97 24.40
CA PRO A 62 6.03 0.91 23.55
C PRO A 62 4.99 -0.07 23.00
N VAL A 63 3.92 -0.36 23.74
CA VAL A 63 2.86 -1.27 23.29
C VAL A 63 2.09 -0.66 22.13
N VAL A 64 1.73 0.62 22.26
CA VAL A 64 1.03 1.38 21.20
C VAL A 64 1.92 1.49 19.95
N ALA A 65 3.21 1.78 20.11
CA ALA A 65 4.16 1.79 19.01
C ALA A 65 4.27 0.42 18.30
N GLY A 66 4.24 -0.67 19.06
CA GLY A 66 4.21 -2.04 18.51
C GLY A 66 2.96 -2.31 17.68
N ILE A 67 1.79 -1.86 18.12
CA ILE A 67 0.53 -1.96 17.36
C ILE A 67 0.63 -1.16 16.05
N PHE A 68 1.15 0.07 16.10
CA PHE A 68 1.35 0.88 14.88
C PHE A 68 2.31 0.21 13.89
N LEU A 69 3.39 -0.41 14.38
CA LEU A 69 4.32 -1.15 13.52
C LEU A 69 3.66 -2.37 12.89
N PHE A 70 2.85 -3.13 13.65
CA PHE A 70 2.09 -4.26 13.14
C PHE A 70 1.09 -3.84 12.05
N LEU A 71 0.32 -2.77 12.30
CA LEU A 71 -0.61 -2.20 11.33
C LEU A 71 0.12 -1.72 10.07
N GLY A 72 1.27 -1.06 10.22
CA GLY A 72 2.11 -0.66 9.10
C GLY A 72 2.55 -1.84 8.24
N LYS A 73 3.07 -2.91 8.87
CA LYS A 73 3.47 -4.14 8.17
C LYS A 73 2.29 -4.81 7.46
N LYS A 74 1.13 -4.88 8.10
CA LYS A 74 -0.08 -5.47 7.51
C LYS A 74 -0.52 -4.72 6.24
N LEU A 75 -0.44 -3.39 6.23
CA LEU A 75 -0.77 -2.57 5.06
C LEU A 75 0.25 -2.65 3.93
N MET A 76 1.50 -2.98 4.24
CA MET A 76 2.51 -3.24 3.23
C MET A 76 2.29 -4.58 2.52
N ASN A 77 1.56 -5.51 3.15
CA ASN A 77 1.23 -6.80 2.54
C ASN A 77 0.22 -6.61 1.40
N GLY A 78 0.46 -7.27 0.26
CA GLY A 78 -0.33 -7.08 -0.97
C GLY A 78 0.06 -5.88 -1.83
N ASN A 79 1.11 -5.13 -1.46
CA ASN A 79 1.63 -4.06 -2.31
C ASN A 79 2.53 -4.63 -3.42
N SER A 80 2.06 -4.54 -4.67
CA SER A 80 2.78 -5.02 -5.86
C SER A 80 4.15 -4.36 -6.07
N PHE A 81 4.38 -3.12 -5.60
CA PHE A 81 5.72 -2.50 -5.66
C PHE A 81 6.72 -3.20 -4.73
N LEU A 82 6.30 -3.49 -3.49
CA LEU A 82 7.15 -4.20 -2.52
C LEU A 82 7.39 -5.65 -2.94
N GLY A 83 6.36 -6.32 -3.47
CA GLY A 83 6.51 -7.64 -4.10
C GLY A 83 7.61 -7.63 -5.15
N ARG A 84 7.53 -6.70 -6.11
CA ARG A 84 8.55 -6.55 -7.18
C ARG A 84 9.96 -6.25 -6.66
N ILE A 85 10.12 -5.52 -5.55
CA ILE A 85 11.45 -5.33 -4.93
C ILE A 85 11.99 -6.67 -4.42
N VAL A 86 11.16 -7.46 -3.74
CA VAL A 86 11.55 -8.77 -3.22
C VAL A 86 11.87 -9.73 -4.37
N ASP A 87 11.02 -9.77 -5.40
CA ASP A 87 11.22 -10.61 -6.59
C ASP A 87 12.46 -10.20 -7.39
N GLY A 88 12.77 -8.89 -7.39
CA GLY A 88 13.99 -8.33 -7.95
C GLY A 88 15.27 -8.87 -7.30
N ILE A 89 15.21 -9.32 -6.05
CA ILE A 89 16.32 -9.94 -5.30
C ILE A 89 16.24 -11.48 -5.34
N SER A 90 15.04 -12.04 -5.46
CA SER A 90 14.80 -13.48 -5.47
C SER A 90 15.43 -14.22 -6.67
N GLU A 91 15.67 -15.53 -6.52
CA GLU A 91 16.22 -16.38 -7.58
C GLU A 91 15.14 -16.74 -8.60
N THR A 92 15.46 -16.59 -9.90
CA THR A 92 14.48 -16.72 -11.00
C THR A 92 13.85 -18.12 -11.06
N ARG A 93 14.54 -19.15 -10.56
CA ARG A 93 14.09 -20.55 -10.53
C ARG A 93 12.90 -20.82 -9.61
N ARG A 94 12.60 -19.93 -8.66
CA ARG A 94 11.48 -20.10 -7.70
C ARG A 94 10.19 -19.41 -8.15
N LEU A 95 10.22 -18.67 -9.25
CA LEU A 95 9.07 -17.88 -9.70
C LEU A 95 8.16 -18.73 -10.62
N PRO A 96 6.83 -18.60 -10.48
CA PRO A 96 5.85 -19.24 -11.37
C PRO A 96 6.14 -18.95 -12.85
N ASP A 97 5.72 -19.85 -13.75
CA ASP A 97 5.93 -19.69 -15.19
C ASP A 97 5.27 -18.40 -15.75
N ASP A 98 4.12 -17.99 -15.18
CA ASP A 98 3.37 -16.78 -15.57
C ASP A 98 3.89 -15.47 -14.94
N HIS A 99 5.04 -15.50 -14.26
CA HIS A 99 5.53 -14.33 -13.53
C HIS A 99 6.08 -13.24 -14.47
N PRO A 100 5.82 -11.92 -14.22
CA PRO A 100 6.30 -10.80 -15.03
C PRO A 100 7.79 -10.86 -15.42
N ILE A 101 8.62 -11.39 -14.51
CA ILE A 101 10.08 -11.53 -14.71
C ILE A 101 10.41 -12.45 -15.88
N ARG A 102 9.62 -13.50 -16.12
CA ARG A 102 9.82 -14.47 -17.19
C ARG A 102 9.26 -13.97 -18.52
N CYS A 103 8.20 -13.17 -18.50
CA CYS A 103 7.62 -12.55 -19.70
C CYS A 103 8.45 -11.35 -20.21
N LEU A 104 8.88 -10.45 -19.31
CA LEU A 104 9.51 -9.17 -19.66
C LEU A 104 11.04 -9.16 -19.55
N GLY A 105 11.59 -10.12 -18.82
CA GLY A 105 12.98 -10.14 -18.39
C GLY A 105 13.23 -9.25 -17.17
N ARG A 106 14.14 -9.71 -16.29
CA ARG A 106 14.49 -9.04 -15.02
C ARG A 106 14.96 -7.58 -15.18
N LYS A 107 15.61 -7.25 -16.30
CA LYS A 107 16.12 -5.90 -16.57
C LYS A 107 14.98 -4.87 -16.72
N LYS A 108 13.95 -5.18 -17.50
CA LYS A 108 12.80 -4.27 -17.71
C LYS A 108 12.04 -4.05 -16.41
N MET A 109 11.78 -5.12 -15.65
CA MET A 109 11.11 -5.02 -14.34
C MET A 109 11.92 -4.15 -13.37
N ASN A 110 13.23 -4.37 -13.25
CA ASN A 110 14.07 -3.60 -12.33
C ASN A 110 14.16 -2.12 -12.73
N ILE A 111 14.14 -1.78 -14.02
CA ILE A 111 14.07 -0.39 -14.49
C ILE A 111 12.76 0.26 -14.03
N PHE A 112 11.63 -0.43 -14.18
CA PHE A 112 10.33 0.07 -13.75
C PHE A 112 10.26 0.27 -12.23
N THR A 113 10.65 -0.74 -11.45
CA THR A 113 10.68 -0.66 -9.98
C THR A 113 11.70 0.39 -9.51
N GLY A 114 12.82 0.55 -10.21
CA GLY A 114 13.81 1.60 -9.94
C GLY A 114 13.25 3.00 -10.16
N ALA A 115 12.47 3.22 -11.23
CA ALA A 115 11.78 4.48 -11.48
C ALA A 115 10.75 4.79 -10.39
N GLN A 116 9.96 3.80 -9.97
CA GLN A 116 9.01 3.93 -8.86
C GLN A 116 9.71 4.25 -7.53
N PHE A 117 10.83 3.59 -7.25
CA PHE A 117 11.64 3.86 -6.07
C PHE A 117 12.24 5.28 -6.10
N GLY A 118 12.72 5.73 -7.26
CA GLY A 118 13.18 7.12 -7.45
C GLY A 118 12.09 8.15 -7.19
N CYS A 119 10.88 7.90 -7.69
CA CYS A 119 9.71 8.74 -7.40
C CYS A 119 9.36 8.77 -5.91
N LEU A 120 9.43 7.61 -5.24
CA LEU A 120 9.20 7.50 -3.81
C LEU A 120 10.24 8.28 -2.99
N LEU A 121 11.52 8.21 -3.38
CA LEU A 121 12.59 8.99 -2.74
C LEU A 121 12.41 10.49 -2.96
N ALA A 122 12.01 10.90 -4.16
CA ALA A 122 11.69 12.30 -4.45
C ALA A 122 10.54 12.81 -3.58
N LEU A 123 9.46 12.03 -3.46
CA LEU A 123 8.35 12.32 -2.54
C LEU A 123 8.81 12.38 -1.08
N TRP A 124 9.67 11.45 -0.66
CA TRP A 124 10.19 11.43 0.70
C TRP A 124 11.01 12.69 0.99
N GLY A 125 11.91 13.08 0.09
CA GLY A 125 12.68 14.31 0.21
C GLY A 125 11.78 15.54 0.28
N PHE A 126 10.77 15.60 -0.58
CA PHE A 126 9.78 16.68 -0.59
C PHE A 126 8.98 16.74 0.73
N LYS A 127 8.58 15.60 1.28
CA LYS A 127 7.87 15.50 2.57
C LYS A 127 8.68 16.09 3.73
N GLN A 128 10.01 15.94 3.72
CA GLN A 128 10.86 16.51 4.79
C GLN A 128 10.85 18.05 4.79
N CYS A 129 10.57 18.67 3.64
CA CYS A 129 10.46 20.11 3.51
C CYS A 129 9.06 20.60 3.92
N ALA A 130 8.89 20.94 5.21
CA ALA A 130 7.61 21.43 5.74
C ALA A 130 7.06 22.67 5.02
N VAL A 131 7.93 23.55 4.52
CA VAL A 131 7.55 24.78 3.78
C VAL A 131 6.84 24.45 2.46
N THR A 132 7.15 23.31 1.85
CA THR A 132 6.61 22.91 0.54
C THR A 132 5.42 21.95 0.66
N ALA A 133 5.03 21.57 1.89
CA ALA A 133 3.95 20.61 2.14
C ALA A 133 2.59 21.03 1.54
N ILE A 134 2.34 22.34 1.37
CA ILE A 134 1.12 22.86 0.72
C ILE A 134 1.01 22.37 -0.74
N PHE A 135 2.13 22.17 -1.42
CA PHE A 135 2.17 21.71 -2.81
C PHE A 135 2.14 20.19 -2.96
N PHE A 136 1.98 19.45 -1.85
CA PHE A 136 1.94 17.99 -1.89
C PHE A 136 0.93 17.40 -2.89
N PRO A 137 -0.31 17.93 -3.03
CA PRO A 137 -1.23 17.47 -4.07
C PRO A 137 -0.70 17.65 -5.49
N SER A 138 0.00 18.76 -5.77
CA SER A 138 0.61 19.01 -7.08
C SER A 138 1.73 18.02 -7.40
N VAL A 139 2.51 17.61 -6.40
CA VAL A 139 3.54 16.57 -6.59
C VAL A 139 2.90 15.23 -6.92
N ILE A 140 1.79 14.86 -6.26
CA ILE A 140 1.02 13.65 -6.62
C ILE A 140 0.50 13.75 -8.06
N GLY A 141 -0.03 14.91 -8.47
CA GLY A 141 -0.44 15.15 -9.85
C GLY A 141 0.71 14.99 -10.85
N MET A 142 1.92 15.46 -10.49
CA MET A 142 3.11 15.27 -11.31
C MET A 142 3.51 13.79 -11.44
N LEU A 143 3.31 12.97 -10.40
CA LEU A 143 3.52 11.53 -10.49
C LEU A 143 2.54 10.86 -11.45
N MET A 144 1.27 11.28 -11.45
CA MET A 144 0.31 10.82 -12.46
C MET A 144 0.73 11.26 -13.87
N ALA A 145 1.25 12.48 -14.04
CA ALA A 145 1.76 12.92 -15.33
C ALA A 145 2.99 12.12 -15.80
N ILE A 146 3.92 11.80 -14.89
CA ILE A 146 5.07 10.91 -15.19
C ILE A 146 4.56 9.55 -15.63
N ARG A 147 3.57 8.99 -14.94
CA ARG A 147 2.92 7.73 -15.32
C ARG A 147 2.26 7.81 -16.70
N ALA A 148 1.50 8.85 -17.00
CA ALA A 148 0.74 8.95 -18.24
C ALA A 148 1.60 9.31 -19.47
N PHE A 149 2.69 10.06 -19.30
CA PHE A 149 3.46 10.59 -20.43
C PHE A 149 4.89 10.04 -20.56
N VAL A 150 5.55 9.72 -19.45
CA VAL A 150 6.96 9.31 -19.45
C VAL A 150 7.06 7.79 -19.55
N LEU A 151 6.28 7.06 -18.75
CA LEU A 151 6.31 5.59 -18.71
C LEU A 151 5.93 4.93 -20.06
N PRO A 152 4.90 5.38 -20.81
CA PRO A 152 4.51 4.78 -22.10
C PRO A 152 5.53 5.02 -23.22
N ARG A 153 6.52 5.91 -23.00
CA ARG A 153 7.61 6.11 -23.95
C ARG A 153 8.66 5.00 -23.89
N PHE A 154 8.72 4.27 -22.79
CA PHE A 154 9.73 3.23 -22.55
C PHE A 154 9.13 1.81 -22.46
N PHE A 155 7.83 1.68 -22.22
CA PHE A 155 7.12 0.42 -22.05
C PHE A 155 5.90 0.35 -22.97
N THR A 156 5.65 -0.81 -23.56
CA THR A 156 4.43 -1.07 -24.36
C THR A 156 3.24 -1.39 -23.45
N GLU A 157 2.02 -1.34 -23.98
CA GLU A 157 0.81 -1.73 -23.23
C GLU A 157 0.89 -3.18 -22.72
N GLU A 158 1.45 -4.09 -23.52
CA GLU A 158 1.70 -5.48 -23.11
C GLU A 158 2.67 -5.57 -21.93
N ASP A 159 3.69 -4.69 -21.88
CA ASP A 159 4.63 -4.62 -20.77
C ASP A 159 3.92 -4.15 -19.47
N PHE A 160 2.98 -3.21 -19.57
CA PHE A 160 2.19 -2.72 -18.43
C PHE A 160 1.23 -3.78 -17.88
N VAL A 161 0.55 -4.50 -18.78
CA VAL A 161 -0.34 -5.62 -18.40
C VAL A 161 0.46 -6.71 -17.68
N ALA A 162 1.63 -7.09 -18.20
CA ALA A 162 2.49 -8.07 -17.56
C ALA A 162 3.04 -7.61 -16.20
N LEU A 163 3.21 -6.29 -15.99
CA LEU A 163 3.60 -5.71 -14.69
C LEU A 163 2.44 -5.61 -13.68
N GLY A 164 1.24 -6.07 -14.04
CA GLY A 164 0.02 -6.00 -13.22
C GLY A 164 -0.56 -4.58 -13.13
N ASP A 165 -0.31 -3.75 -14.14
CA ASP A 165 -0.70 -2.33 -14.16
C ASP A 165 -1.34 -1.93 -15.50
N PRO A 166 -2.53 -2.48 -15.86
CA PRO A 166 -3.04 -2.50 -17.24
C PRO A 166 -3.54 -1.17 -17.82
N SER A 167 -3.47 -0.05 -17.11
CA SER A 167 -3.97 1.26 -17.60
C SER A 167 -2.90 2.34 -17.47
N PRO A 168 -2.62 3.17 -18.48
CA PRO A 168 -1.77 4.36 -18.31
C PRO A 168 -2.39 5.36 -17.31
#